data_AF-A0A1R1SII7-F1
#
_entry.id   AF-A0A1R1SII7-F1
#
_cell.length_a   1.000
_cell.length_b   1.000
_cell.length_c   1.000
_cell.angle_alpha   90.00
_cell.angle_beta   90.00
_cell.angle_gamma   90.00
#
_symmetry.space_group_name_H-M   'P 1'
#
loop_
_entity.id
_entity.type
_entity.pdbx_description
1 polymer ?
#
loop_
_entity_poly.entity_id
_entity_poly.type
_entity_poly.pdbx_seq_one_letter_code
_entity_poly.pdbx_strand_id
1 'polypeptide(L)'
;MSNIFTDAIRVYARPDDRITGVEAQWITWMLLGRHGSYHVPVVTRRGPEGAYVDIQYGSGKSPDIVNFSQDHAPYLYGSLWGRHYNEGGDQDIIWQGDVNDGPHRYCRYGFDEVRVATTAGDRPPVGPEAPWRRHPDGSWRLFVAGSYRTGNCRYADVGPMATPATPLPDPPPAALPTPTTPNDEGEALTALHPHWLAPLADDHPDVTWIEYRWRGRVVHRAREEDDWDGPAWQHRCADDWDNCLDPDFLRATGATGLLAPEEVYERDREDWEKRGSR
;
A
#
# COMPACT_ATOMS: atom_id res chain seq x y z
N MET A 1 -8.99 -12.30 -18.28
CA MET A 1 -8.07 -12.43 -17.14
C MET A 1 -8.91 -12.52 -15.88
N SER A 2 -8.52 -13.37 -14.93
CA SER A 2 -9.20 -13.49 -13.65
C SER A 2 -8.70 -12.35 -12.76
N ASN A 3 -9.58 -11.50 -12.24
CA ASN A 3 -9.20 -10.43 -11.33
C ASN A 3 -8.49 -11.01 -10.09
N ILE A 4 -7.19 -10.78 -9.97
CA ILE A 4 -6.43 -11.08 -8.76
C ILE A 4 -6.50 -9.86 -7.85
N PHE A 5 -6.87 -10.09 -6.59
CA PHE A 5 -6.79 -9.07 -5.56
C PHE A 5 -5.54 -9.30 -4.73
N THR A 6 -4.74 -8.25 -4.50
CA THR A 6 -3.77 -8.25 -3.41
C THR A 6 -4.46 -7.71 -2.17
N ASP A 7 -4.71 -8.58 -1.20
CA ASP A 7 -5.32 -8.23 0.09
C ASP A 7 -4.26 -8.02 1.16
N ALA A 8 -4.42 -6.95 1.93
CA ALA A 8 -3.72 -6.70 3.17
C ALA A 8 -4.75 -6.53 4.29
N ILE A 9 -4.81 -7.48 5.22
CA ILE A 9 -5.80 -7.55 6.30
C ILE A 9 -5.10 -7.31 7.63
N ARG A 10 -5.69 -6.45 8.47
CA ARG A 10 -5.28 -6.24 9.85
C ARG A 10 -6.42 -6.58 10.80
N VAL A 11 -6.16 -7.54 11.68
CA VAL A 11 -7.08 -7.94 12.76
C VAL A 11 -6.52 -7.44 14.08
N TYR A 12 -7.30 -6.65 14.82
CA TYR A 12 -6.93 -6.20 16.17
C TYR A 12 -7.52 -7.12 17.24
N ALA A 13 -6.71 -7.41 18.26
CA ALA A 13 -7.22 -8.02 19.48
C ALA A 13 -8.30 -7.13 20.12
N ARG A 14 -9.15 -7.72 20.96
CA ARG A 14 -10.02 -6.95 21.85
C ARG A 14 -9.18 -6.22 22.91
N PRO A 15 -9.74 -5.19 23.56
CA PRO A 15 -9.13 -4.63 24.76
C PRO A 15 -8.79 -5.74 25.75
N ASP A 16 -7.57 -5.71 26.30
CA ASP A 16 -7.03 -6.67 27.26
C ASP A 16 -6.76 -8.11 26.74
N ASP A 17 -7.09 -8.40 25.48
CA ASP A 17 -6.74 -9.65 24.81
C ASP A 17 -5.44 -9.55 24.01
N ARG A 18 -4.94 -10.69 23.53
CA ARG A 18 -3.78 -10.77 22.63
C ARG A 18 -3.95 -11.88 21.60
N ILE A 19 -3.59 -11.60 20.36
CA ILE A 19 -3.54 -12.59 19.29
C ILE A 19 -2.29 -13.44 19.47
N THR A 20 -2.45 -14.72 19.76
CA THR A 20 -1.29 -15.62 19.91
C THR A 20 -0.68 -16.01 18.56
N GLY A 21 0.46 -16.71 18.56
CA GLY A 21 1.05 -17.23 17.32
C GLY A 21 0.16 -18.29 16.65
N VAL A 22 -0.47 -19.14 17.44
CA VAL A 22 -1.42 -20.17 16.96
C VAL A 22 -2.67 -19.52 16.40
N GLU A 23 -3.18 -18.49 17.07
CA GLU A 23 -4.35 -17.74 16.62
C GLU A 23 -4.07 -16.95 15.35
N ALA A 24 -2.90 -16.32 15.22
CA ALA A 24 -2.47 -15.69 13.97
C ALA A 24 -2.45 -16.69 12.80
N GLN A 25 -1.94 -17.91 13.01
CA GLN A 25 -1.98 -18.96 12.00
C GLN A 25 -3.42 -19.40 11.67
N TRP A 26 -4.28 -19.48 12.67
CA TRP A 26 -5.70 -19.81 12.47
C TRP A 26 -6.42 -18.74 11.64
N ILE A 27 -6.22 -17.44 11.96
CA ILE A 27 -6.78 -16.33 11.18
C ILE A 27 -6.30 -16.41 9.74
N THR A 28 -4.99 -16.58 9.52
CA THR A 28 -4.43 -16.71 8.16
C THR A 28 -5.06 -17.89 7.41
N TRP A 29 -5.21 -19.05 8.07
CA TRP A 29 -5.85 -20.22 7.44
C TRP A 29 -7.32 -19.96 7.09
N MET A 30 -8.07 -19.27 7.95
CA MET A 30 -9.46 -18.89 7.69
C MET A 30 -9.58 -17.95 6.49
N LEU A 31 -8.69 -16.98 6.34
CA LEU A 31 -8.71 -16.01 5.22
C LEU A 31 -8.29 -16.63 3.88
N LEU A 32 -7.32 -17.55 3.90
CA LEU A 32 -6.86 -18.26 2.70
C LEU A 32 -7.83 -19.36 2.24
N GLY A 33 -8.59 -19.92 3.17
CA GLY A 33 -9.46 -21.07 2.93
C GLY A 33 -8.72 -22.27 2.35
N ARG A 34 -9.44 -23.06 1.55
CA ARG A 34 -8.89 -24.28 0.92
C ARG A 34 -8.02 -23.98 -0.31
N HIS A 35 -8.14 -22.78 -0.86
CA HIS A 35 -7.54 -22.39 -2.12
C HIS A 35 -6.18 -21.71 -1.95
N GLY A 36 -5.81 -21.35 -0.72
CA GLY A 36 -4.55 -20.64 -0.51
C GLY A 36 -4.59 -19.25 -1.14
N SER A 37 -3.40 -18.73 -1.41
CA SER A 37 -3.20 -17.45 -2.07
C SER A 37 -2.96 -17.61 -3.56
N TYR A 38 -3.52 -16.72 -4.36
CA TYR A 38 -3.38 -16.73 -5.82
C TYR A 38 -2.31 -15.75 -6.27
N HIS A 39 -1.14 -16.26 -6.67
CA HIS A 39 0.00 -15.49 -7.23
C HIS A 39 0.47 -14.30 -6.38
N VAL A 40 0.19 -14.29 -5.08
CA VAL A 40 0.74 -13.32 -4.14
C VAL A 40 1.31 -14.11 -2.98
N PRO A 41 2.52 -13.81 -2.49
CA PRO A 41 3.07 -14.54 -1.36
C PRO A 41 2.25 -14.30 -0.10
N VAL A 42 2.05 -15.35 0.70
CA VAL A 42 1.37 -15.20 1.98
C VAL A 42 2.34 -14.71 3.02
N VAL A 43 2.02 -13.57 3.64
CA VAL A 43 2.80 -13.05 4.76
C VAL A 43 1.90 -12.85 5.96
N THR A 44 2.40 -13.22 7.14
CA THR A 44 1.72 -13.01 8.42
C THR A 44 2.68 -12.36 9.40
N ARG A 45 2.34 -11.17 9.89
CA ARG A 45 3.14 -10.42 10.86
C ARG A 45 2.31 -10.13 12.08
N ARG A 46 2.73 -10.63 13.24
CA ARG A 46 2.11 -10.27 14.51
C ARG A 46 2.67 -8.93 15.01
N GLY A 47 1.78 -8.04 15.42
CA GLY A 47 2.13 -6.79 16.08
C GLY A 47 2.78 -7.00 17.45
N PRO A 48 3.37 -5.95 18.03
CA PRO A 48 3.90 -5.98 19.40
C PRO A 48 2.88 -6.53 20.39
N GLU A 49 3.31 -7.42 21.28
CA GLU A 49 2.49 -8.08 22.31
C GLU A 49 1.23 -8.82 21.80
N GLY A 50 1.08 -9.00 20.48
CA GLY A 50 -0.14 -9.59 19.90
C GLY A 50 -1.32 -8.63 19.82
N ALA A 51 -1.09 -7.31 19.86
CA ALA A 51 -2.15 -6.31 19.73
C ALA A 51 -2.92 -6.40 18.39
N TYR A 52 -2.24 -6.86 17.33
CA TYR A 52 -2.84 -7.11 16.03
C TYR A 52 -2.08 -8.20 15.27
N VAL A 53 -2.66 -8.68 14.18
CA VAL A 53 -1.96 -9.43 13.13
C VAL A 53 -2.24 -8.82 11.77
N ASP A 54 -1.18 -8.69 10.96
CA ASP A 54 -1.24 -8.29 9.56
C ASP A 54 -1.08 -9.52 8.68
N ILE A 55 -1.92 -9.64 7.67
CA ILE A 55 -1.94 -10.76 6.75
C ILE A 55 -2.00 -10.22 5.33
N GLN A 56 -1.03 -10.57 4.51
CA GLN A 56 -1.03 -10.27 3.08
C GLN A 56 -1.22 -11.56 2.31
N TYR A 57 -2.09 -11.55 1.30
CA TYR A 57 -2.30 -12.67 0.39
C TYR A 57 -2.99 -12.19 -0.88
N GLY A 58 -3.07 -13.10 -1.84
CA GLY A 58 -3.72 -12.90 -3.12
C GLY A 58 -5.03 -13.64 -3.08
N SER A 59 -6.13 -12.94 -3.30
CA SER A 59 -7.44 -13.58 -3.41
C SER A 59 -7.96 -13.48 -4.85
N GLY A 60 -8.72 -14.50 -5.26
CA GLY A 60 -9.62 -14.33 -6.40
C GLY A 60 -10.91 -13.64 -5.93
N LYS A 61 -12.05 -14.00 -6.52
CA LYS A 61 -13.37 -13.67 -5.95
C LYS A 61 -13.64 -14.49 -4.67
N SER A 62 -12.81 -14.34 -3.63
CA SER A 62 -12.75 -15.29 -2.51
C SER A 62 -13.88 -15.06 -1.49
N PRO A 63 -14.77 -16.04 -1.24
CA PRO A 63 -15.79 -15.94 -0.20
C PRO A 63 -15.21 -16.04 1.22
N ASP A 64 -13.97 -16.50 1.38
CA ASP A 64 -13.40 -16.81 2.71
C ASP A 64 -13.17 -15.55 3.55
N ILE A 65 -12.79 -14.43 2.92
CA ILE A 65 -12.71 -13.14 3.62
C ILE A 65 -14.08 -12.64 4.06
N VAL A 66 -15.11 -12.84 3.24
CA VAL A 66 -16.50 -12.50 3.58
C VAL A 66 -16.93 -13.29 4.81
N ASN A 67 -16.77 -14.62 4.77
CA ASN A 67 -17.10 -15.51 5.87
C ASN A 67 -16.33 -15.12 7.14
N PHE A 68 -15.03 -14.84 7.05
CA PHE A 68 -14.25 -14.38 8.21
C PHE A 68 -14.78 -13.06 8.78
N SER A 69 -15.06 -12.09 7.92
CA SER A 69 -15.54 -10.76 8.32
C SER A 69 -16.95 -10.78 8.92
N GLN A 70 -17.81 -11.73 8.53
CA GLN A 70 -19.20 -11.82 8.98
C GLN A 70 -19.38 -12.77 10.16
N ASP A 71 -18.78 -13.95 10.11
CA ASP A 71 -19.09 -15.04 11.03
C ASP A 71 -18.11 -15.14 12.21
N HIS A 72 -16.94 -14.51 12.08
CA HIS A 72 -15.86 -14.66 13.07
C HIS A 72 -15.42 -13.32 13.65
N ALA A 73 -15.02 -12.38 12.80
CA ALA A 73 -14.36 -11.16 13.25
C ALA A 73 -15.16 -10.32 14.26
N PRO A 74 -16.48 -10.09 14.09
CA PRO A 74 -17.27 -9.29 15.02
C PRO A 74 -17.37 -9.90 16.42
N TYR A 75 -17.28 -11.24 16.51
CA TYR A 75 -17.47 -11.99 17.75
C TYR A 75 -16.18 -12.35 18.47
N LEU A 76 -15.03 -12.20 17.82
CA LEU A 76 -13.73 -12.61 18.37
C LEU A 76 -12.77 -11.44 18.54
N TYR A 77 -12.83 -10.43 17.67
CA TYR A 77 -11.81 -9.40 17.56
C TYR A 77 -12.33 -8.00 17.87
N GLY A 78 -11.41 -7.07 18.15
CA GLY A 78 -11.75 -5.69 18.46
C GLY A 78 -12.10 -4.88 17.21
N SER A 79 -11.36 -5.10 16.12
CA SER A 79 -11.70 -4.56 14.80
C SER A 79 -10.99 -5.33 13.68
N LEU A 80 -11.56 -5.22 12.49
CA LEU A 80 -11.01 -5.75 11.24
C LEU A 80 -10.86 -4.59 10.25
N TRP A 81 -9.69 -4.50 9.63
CA TRP A 81 -9.41 -3.57 8.54
C TRP A 81 -8.87 -4.36 7.37
N GLY A 82 -9.26 -3.98 6.16
CA GLY A 82 -8.66 -4.51 4.96
C GLY A 82 -8.33 -3.41 3.98
N ARG A 83 -7.25 -3.63 3.22
CA ARG A 83 -6.92 -2.91 2.01
C ARG A 83 -6.82 -3.93 0.89
N HIS A 84 -7.34 -3.60 -0.28
CA HIS A 84 -7.14 -4.45 -1.44
C HIS A 84 -6.81 -3.63 -2.69
N TYR A 85 -5.88 -4.17 -3.47
CA TYR A 85 -5.66 -3.77 -4.86
C TYR A 85 -6.33 -4.80 -5.77
N ASN A 86 -7.09 -4.34 -6.76
CA ASN A 86 -7.64 -5.21 -7.81
C ASN A 86 -6.76 -5.09 -9.05
N GLU A 87 -6.27 -6.21 -9.59
CA GLU A 87 -5.55 -6.26 -10.86
C GLU A 87 -6.36 -5.55 -11.97
N GLY A 88 -5.74 -4.53 -12.59
CA GLY A 88 -6.38 -3.66 -13.58
C GLY A 88 -7.14 -2.46 -13.00
N GLY A 89 -7.02 -2.21 -11.70
CA GLY A 89 -7.40 -0.94 -11.07
C GLY A 89 -6.18 -0.05 -10.82
N ASP A 90 -6.41 1.22 -10.47
CA ASP A 90 -5.31 2.19 -10.31
C ASP A 90 -4.94 2.45 -8.85
N GLN A 91 -5.79 2.06 -7.90
CA GLN A 91 -5.75 2.51 -6.51
C GLN A 91 -6.25 1.43 -5.55
N ASP A 92 -5.59 1.34 -4.39
CA ASP A 92 -6.07 0.52 -3.28
C ASP A 92 -7.38 1.06 -2.70
N ILE A 93 -8.22 0.14 -2.25
CA ILE A 93 -9.45 0.42 -1.52
C ILE A 93 -9.28 -0.05 -0.08
N ILE A 94 -9.56 0.83 0.88
CA ILE A 94 -9.62 0.48 2.30
C ILE A 94 -11.07 0.30 2.75
N TRP A 95 -11.29 -0.66 3.65
CA TRP A 95 -12.56 -0.94 4.29
C TRP A 95 -12.38 -1.36 5.74
N GLN A 96 -13.48 -1.28 6.50
CA GLN A 96 -13.53 -1.64 7.92
C GLN A 96 -14.69 -2.58 8.20
N GLY A 97 -14.43 -3.60 9.02
CA GLY A 97 -15.45 -4.51 9.56
C GLY A 97 -15.88 -5.58 8.57
N ASP A 98 -16.50 -5.18 7.45
CA ASP A 98 -17.03 -6.08 6.42
C ASP A 98 -16.54 -5.66 5.02
N VAL A 99 -16.11 -6.64 4.22
CA VAL A 99 -15.53 -6.42 2.88
C VAL A 99 -16.56 -6.09 1.81
N ASN A 100 -17.85 -6.39 2.01
CA ASN A 100 -18.93 -6.09 1.06
C ASN A 100 -19.76 -4.88 1.53
N ASP A 101 -20.11 -4.86 2.82
CA ASP A 101 -21.08 -3.92 3.38
C ASP A 101 -20.42 -2.84 4.27
N GLY A 102 -19.10 -2.94 4.49
CA GLY A 102 -18.35 -1.95 5.25
C GLY A 102 -18.16 -0.62 4.51
N PRO A 103 -17.76 0.45 5.22
CA PRO A 103 -17.40 1.70 4.58
C PRO A 103 -16.17 1.51 3.70
N HIS A 104 -16.33 1.74 2.40
CA HIS A 104 -15.25 1.67 1.40
C HIS A 104 -14.83 3.06 0.96
N ARG A 105 -13.54 3.21 0.66
CA ARG A 105 -12.95 4.41 0.05
C ARG A 105 -11.56 4.13 -0.48
N TYR A 106 -11.03 5.04 -1.27
CA TYR A 106 -9.64 4.95 -1.68
C TYR A 106 -8.69 5.05 -0.49
N CYS A 107 -7.68 4.18 -0.46
CA CYS A 107 -6.63 4.25 0.53
C CYS A 107 -5.62 5.33 0.14
N ARG A 108 -5.18 6.11 1.13
CA ARG A 108 -4.15 7.13 0.99
C ARG A 108 -2.92 6.74 1.79
N TYR A 109 -1.75 7.00 1.21
CA TYR A 109 -0.45 6.68 1.78
C TYR A 109 0.39 7.94 2.02
N GLY A 110 1.16 7.93 3.09
CA GLY A 110 1.99 9.03 3.54
C GLY A 110 3.45 8.90 3.12
N PHE A 111 4.09 10.04 2.93
CA PHE A 111 5.53 10.19 2.80
C PHE A 111 6.00 11.45 3.56
N ASP A 112 7.24 11.45 4.02
CA ASP A 112 7.89 12.56 4.75
C ASP A 112 9.17 13.08 4.05
N GLU A 113 9.62 12.38 3.01
CA GLU A 113 10.77 12.77 2.20
C GLU A 113 10.55 12.39 0.73
N VAL A 114 10.93 13.27 -0.18
CA VAL A 114 11.01 13.03 -1.62
C VAL A 114 12.47 13.12 -2.05
N ARG A 115 12.95 12.15 -2.81
CA ARG A 115 14.29 12.12 -3.38
C ARG A 115 14.23 11.96 -4.89
N VAL A 116 15.00 12.77 -5.60
CA VAL A 116 14.98 12.82 -7.08
C VAL A 116 16.42 12.76 -7.58
N ALA A 117 16.68 11.95 -8.60
CA ALA A 117 17.93 11.99 -9.34
C ALA A 117 17.70 12.41 -10.80
N THR A 118 18.73 13.01 -11.41
CA THR A 118 18.64 13.64 -12.75
C THR A 118 19.91 13.32 -13.57
N THR A 119 19.81 13.24 -14.89
CA THR A 119 20.94 12.87 -15.78
C THR A 119 21.98 13.98 -16.01
N ALA A 120 21.57 15.24 -16.25
CA ALA A 120 22.48 16.40 -16.31
C ALA A 120 21.70 17.72 -16.47
N GLY A 121 21.95 18.71 -15.61
CA GLY A 121 21.54 20.10 -15.88
C GLY A 121 20.95 20.83 -14.70
N ASP A 122 19.68 20.56 -14.38
CA ASP A 122 19.08 20.77 -13.05
C ASP A 122 17.59 20.41 -13.05
N ARG A 123 17.11 19.68 -12.04
CA ARG A 123 15.72 19.80 -11.55
C ARG A 123 15.58 19.15 -10.18
N PRO A 124 15.30 19.93 -9.13
CA PRO A 124 13.95 20.29 -8.73
C PRO A 124 13.91 21.71 -8.18
N PRO A 125 13.07 22.54 -8.76
CA PRO A 125 12.01 23.06 -7.91
C PRO A 125 10.67 22.88 -8.59
N VAL A 126 9.82 22.07 -8.00
CA VAL A 126 8.38 22.28 -8.07
C VAL A 126 8.00 22.65 -6.65
N GLY A 127 7.24 23.73 -6.45
CA GLY A 127 7.21 24.43 -5.17
C GLY A 127 5.83 24.99 -4.81
N PRO A 128 5.75 25.72 -3.69
CA PRO A 128 5.83 27.15 -3.95
C PRO A 128 7.23 27.72 -3.70
N GLU A 129 7.87 27.43 -2.55
CA GLU A 129 9.26 27.80 -2.23
C GLU A 129 9.96 26.71 -1.38
N ALA A 130 9.74 25.43 -1.71
CA ALA A 130 10.19 24.30 -0.90
C ALA A 130 11.74 24.18 -0.88
N PRO A 131 12.38 23.96 0.29
CA PRO A 131 13.83 24.04 0.47
C PRO A 131 14.52 22.75 0.00
N TRP A 132 14.40 22.42 -1.28
CA TRP A 132 15.15 21.33 -1.90
C TRP A 132 16.64 21.45 -1.59
N ARG A 133 17.25 20.34 -1.15
CA ARG A 133 18.68 20.26 -0.85
C ARG A 133 19.35 19.29 -1.78
N ARG A 134 20.45 19.72 -2.39
CA ARG A 134 21.31 18.82 -3.16
C ARG A 134 22.17 17.99 -2.21
N HIS A 135 22.23 16.69 -2.44
CA HIS A 135 23.01 15.74 -1.66
C HIS A 135 24.29 15.33 -2.40
N PRO A 136 25.33 14.85 -1.66
CA PRO A 136 26.61 14.45 -2.25
C PRO A 136 26.51 13.32 -3.28
N ASP A 137 25.45 12.52 -3.22
CA ASP A 137 25.14 11.44 -4.17
C ASP A 137 24.54 11.95 -5.49
N GLY A 138 24.47 13.27 -5.67
CA GLY A 138 23.91 13.92 -6.86
C GLY A 138 22.39 14.02 -6.85
N SER A 139 21.70 13.40 -5.87
CA SER A 139 20.25 13.49 -5.72
C SER A 139 19.83 14.80 -5.05
N TRP A 140 18.58 15.15 -5.27
CA TRP A 140 17.89 16.22 -4.57
C TRP A 140 16.92 15.65 -3.56
N ARG A 141 16.84 16.28 -2.39
CA ARG A 141 15.99 15.85 -1.30
C ARG A 141 15.11 16.96 -0.79
N LEU A 142 13.89 16.61 -0.49
CA LEU A 142 12.94 17.48 0.16
C LEU A 142 12.25 16.75 1.29
N PHE A 143 12.32 17.32 2.49
CA PHE A 143 11.50 16.90 3.62
C PHE A 143 10.17 17.65 3.55
N VAL A 144 9.09 16.90 3.38
CA VAL A 144 7.74 17.44 3.23
C VAL A 144 6.75 16.37 3.66
N ALA A 145 5.79 16.75 4.49
CA ALA A 145 4.66 15.89 4.78
C ALA A 145 3.74 15.86 3.55
N GLY A 146 3.62 14.70 2.93
CA GLY A 146 2.82 14.51 1.74
C GLY A 146 2.06 13.19 1.76
N SER A 147 1.20 13.04 0.77
CA SER A 147 0.43 11.82 0.60
C SER A 147 0.02 11.59 -0.85
N TYR A 148 -0.27 10.35 -1.20
CA TYR A 148 -0.76 9.97 -2.53
C TYR A 148 -1.72 8.79 -2.42
N ARG A 149 -2.37 8.46 -3.52
CA ARG A 149 -3.07 7.19 -3.71
C ARG A 149 -2.33 6.42 -4.80
N THR A 150 -2.29 5.11 -4.69
CA THR A 150 -1.67 4.23 -5.68
C THR A 150 -2.22 2.82 -5.51
N GLY A 151 -2.03 2.00 -6.53
CA GLY A 151 -2.22 0.55 -6.47
C GLY A 151 -0.99 -0.16 -5.95
N ASN A 152 -1.16 -1.00 -4.93
CA ASN A 152 -0.11 -1.78 -4.29
C ASN A 152 -0.16 -3.24 -4.76
N CYS A 153 0.12 -3.47 -6.04
CA CYS A 153 0.16 -4.80 -6.62
C CYS A 153 1.29 -5.64 -6.00
N ARG A 154 0.99 -6.81 -5.46
CA ARG A 154 2.02 -7.74 -4.92
C ARG A 154 2.03 -9.08 -5.64
N TYR A 155 1.65 -9.05 -6.91
CA TYR A 155 1.76 -10.21 -7.78
C TYR A 155 3.20 -10.72 -7.77
N ALA A 156 3.35 -12.04 -7.70
CA ALA A 156 4.61 -12.75 -7.80
C ALA A 156 4.38 -14.20 -8.26
N ASP A 157 5.39 -14.80 -8.89
CA ASP A 157 5.31 -16.16 -9.44
C ASP A 157 5.44 -17.28 -8.38
N VAL A 158 4.64 -17.19 -7.30
CA VAL A 158 4.50 -18.25 -6.28
C VAL A 158 3.46 -19.32 -6.65
N GLY A 159 2.77 -19.11 -7.77
CA GLY A 159 1.72 -19.99 -8.30
C GLY A 159 0.36 -19.82 -7.61
N PRO A 160 -0.69 -20.45 -8.16
CA PRO A 160 -2.01 -20.47 -7.55
C PRO A 160 -1.99 -21.49 -6.41
N MET A 161 -2.45 -21.10 -5.20
CA MET A 161 -2.42 -21.87 -3.95
C MET A 161 -1.15 -21.73 -3.10
N ALA A 162 -0.50 -20.56 -3.11
CA ALA A 162 0.56 -20.25 -2.17
C ALA A 162 0.05 -20.26 -0.72
N THR A 163 0.87 -20.73 0.21
CA THR A 163 0.56 -20.81 1.65
C THR A 163 1.68 -20.12 2.45
N PRO A 164 1.54 -19.92 3.77
CA PRO A 164 2.66 -19.42 4.59
C PRO A 164 3.93 -20.28 4.53
N ALA A 165 3.82 -21.56 4.12
CA ALA A 165 4.95 -22.46 3.94
C ALA A 165 5.58 -22.39 2.54
N THR A 166 4.93 -21.70 1.60
CA THR A 166 5.48 -21.47 0.25
C THR A 166 6.67 -20.52 0.38
N PRO A 167 7.87 -20.89 -0.12
CA PRO A 167 9.02 -20.00 -0.11
C PRO A 167 8.70 -18.69 -0.85
N LEU A 168 9.16 -17.57 -0.28
CA LEU A 168 9.11 -16.29 -0.98
C LEU A 168 10.06 -16.33 -2.18
N PRO A 169 9.66 -15.77 -3.34
CA PRO A 169 10.56 -15.63 -4.46
C PRO A 169 11.70 -14.66 -4.11
N ASP A 170 12.85 -14.84 -4.74
CA ASP A 170 13.93 -13.89 -4.61
C ASP A 170 13.51 -12.55 -5.25
N PRO A 171 13.77 -11.39 -4.60
CA PRO A 171 13.52 -10.10 -5.21
C PRO A 171 14.30 -9.97 -6.53
N PRO A 172 13.67 -9.53 -7.63
CA PRO A 172 14.43 -9.05 -8.76
C PRO A 172 15.30 -7.85 -8.36
N PRO A 173 16.38 -7.54 -9.10
CA PRO A 173 17.27 -6.42 -8.79
C PRO A 173 16.55 -5.06 -8.69
N ALA A 174 15.41 -4.96 -9.38
CA ALA A 174 14.55 -3.79 -9.46
C ALA A 174 13.46 -3.72 -8.39
N ALA A 175 13.35 -4.72 -7.52
CA ALA A 175 12.32 -4.73 -6.49
C ALA A 175 12.55 -3.63 -5.45
N LEU A 176 11.47 -3.22 -4.77
CA LEU A 176 11.59 -2.52 -3.49
C LEU A 176 11.56 -3.52 -2.33
N PRO A 177 12.54 -3.47 -1.41
CA PRO A 177 12.45 -4.24 -0.18
C PRO A 177 11.32 -3.66 0.66
N THR A 178 10.28 -4.46 0.89
CA THR A 178 9.23 -4.12 1.84
C THR A 178 9.34 -5.00 3.07
N PRO A 179 8.69 -4.66 4.20
CA PRO A 179 8.74 -5.49 5.40
C PRO A 179 8.27 -6.94 5.18
N THR A 180 7.52 -7.21 4.11
CA THR A 180 6.83 -8.49 3.89
C THR A 180 7.24 -9.19 2.59
N THR A 181 7.30 -8.47 1.46
CA THR A 181 7.74 -9.04 0.16
C THR A 181 8.48 -8.02 -0.70
N PRO A 182 9.32 -8.44 -1.65
CA PRO A 182 9.64 -7.61 -2.80
C PRO A 182 8.35 -7.08 -3.46
N ASN A 183 8.33 -5.81 -3.85
CA ASN A 183 7.32 -5.30 -4.77
C ASN A 183 7.97 -5.11 -6.14
N ASP A 184 7.40 -5.84 -7.10
CA ASP A 184 7.90 -5.91 -8.47
C ASP A 184 6.97 -5.19 -9.44
N GLU A 185 5.80 -4.73 -9.00
CA GLU A 185 4.80 -4.03 -9.80
C GLU A 185 4.04 -3.01 -8.93
N GLY A 186 3.71 -1.86 -9.50
CA GLY A 186 2.92 -0.84 -8.83
C GLY A 186 2.33 0.11 -9.85
N GLU A 187 1.32 0.85 -9.43
CA GLU A 187 0.66 1.83 -10.28
C GLU A 187 1.32 3.21 -10.18
N ALA A 188 1.01 4.06 -11.16
CA ALA A 188 1.34 5.47 -11.08
C ALA A 188 0.63 6.13 -9.89
N LEU A 189 1.24 7.20 -9.37
CA LEU A 189 0.64 7.95 -8.28
C LEU A 189 -0.59 8.71 -8.78
N THR A 190 -1.64 8.73 -7.96
CA THR A 190 -2.83 9.54 -8.18
C THR A 190 -3.10 10.42 -6.97
N ALA A 191 -3.78 11.55 -7.19
CA ALA A 191 -4.18 12.49 -6.14
C ALA A 191 -3.04 12.88 -5.16
N LEU A 192 -1.83 13.10 -5.71
CA LEU A 192 -0.64 13.48 -4.96
C LEU A 192 -0.85 14.83 -4.24
N HIS A 193 -0.42 14.88 -2.98
CA HIS A 193 -0.43 16.05 -2.13
C HIS A 193 0.95 16.23 -1.45
N PRO A 194 1.51 17.44 -1.41
CA PRO A 194 0.98 18.65 -2.05
C PRO A 194 0.99 18.57 -3.58
N HIS A 195 -0.02 19.15 -4.23
CA HIS A 195 -0.30 18.98 -5.66
C HIS A 195 0.81 19.50 -6.57
N TRP A 196 1.59 20.47 -6.10
CA TRP A 196 2.73 20.97 -6.85
C TRP A 196 3.83 19.92 -7.03
N LEU A 197 3.81 18.77 -6.31
CA LEU A 197 4.73 17.67 -6.60
C LEU A 197 4.35 16.87 -7.87
N ALA A 198 3.09 16.95 -8.33
CA ALA A 198 2.59 16.12 -9.45
C ALA A 198 3.43 16.23 -10.74
N PRO A 199 3.91 17.41 -11.16
CA PRO A 199 4.79 17.50 -12.34
C PRO A 199 6.13 16.76 -12.22
N LEU A 200 6.56 16.34 -11.02
CA LEU A 200 7.72 15.45 -10.85
C LEU A 200 7.33 13.98 -11.00
N ALA A 201 6.07 13.64 -10.69
CA ALA A 201 5.52 12.30 -10.75
C ALA A 201 4.98 11.93 -12.15
N ASP A 202 4.55 12.91 -12.95
CA ASP A 202 3.82 12.65 -14.21
C ASP A 202 4.65 12.94 -15.47
N ASP A 203 5.45 14.01 -15.50
CA ASP A 203 6.04 14.49 -16.76
C ASP A 203 7.48 13.98 -17.01
N HIS A 204 8.20 13.59 -15.95
CA HIS A 204 9.54 12.98 -15.97
C HIS A 204 10.64 13.49 -16.96
N PRO A 205 10.67 14.74 -17.46
CA PRO A 205 11.80 15.13 -18.32
C PRO A 205 13.04 15.33 -17.44
N ASP A 206 14.16 14.72 -17.83
CA ASP A 206 15.48 14.83 -17.20
C ASP A 206 15.59 14.24 -15.76
N VAL A 207 14.56 13.53 -15.29
CA VAL A 207 14.58 12.76 -14.05
C VAL A 207 14.97 11.31 -14.38
N THR A 208 15.94 10.74 -13.66
CA THR A 208 16.30 9.31 -13.80
C THR A 208 15.48 8.42 -12.87
N TRP A 209 15.16 8.92 -11.69
CA TRP A 209 14.26 8.26 -10.76
C TRP A 209 13.74 9.25 -9.70
N ILE A 210 12.59 8.89 -9.12
CA ILE A 210 11.99 9.55 -7.97
C ILE A 210 11.62 8.51 -6.90
N GLU A 211 11.95 8.80 -5.65
CA GLU A 211 11.57 8.02 -4.47
C GLU A 211 10.72 8.89 -3.55
N TYR A 212 9.62 8.32 -3.07
CA TYR A 212 8.88 8.81 -1.91
C TYR A 212 9.21 7.93 -0.74
N ARG A 213 9.46 8.54 0.42
CA ARG A 213 9.99 7.86 1.59
C ARG A 213 9.15 8.18 2.82
N TRP A 214 9.03 7.20 3.71
CA TRP A 214 8.37 7.32 4.99
C TRP A 214 9.30 6.82 6.08
N ARG A 215 9.65 7.69 7.04
CA ARG A 215 10.52 7.37 8.18
C ARG A 215 11.83 6.70 7.74
N GLY A 216 12.39 7.19 6.64
CA GLY A 216 13.64 6.71 6.06
C GLY A 216 13.54 5.46 5.18
N ARG A 217 12.35 4.84 5.02
CA ARG A 217 12.10 3.70 4.13
C ARG A 217 11.49 4.19 2.81
N VAL A 218 11.90 3.62 1.67
CA VAL A 218 11.22 3.90 0.38
C VAL A 218 9.83 3.27 0.41
N VAL A 219 8.81 4.07 0.13
CA VAL A 219 7.40 3.65 0.03
C VAL A 219 6.87 3.70 -1.39
N HIS A 220 7.48 4.49 -2.27
CA HIS A 220 7.22 4.46 -3.70
C HIS A 220 8.47 4.82 -4.48
N ARG A 221 8.69 4.16 -5.61
CA ARG A 221 9.73 4.51 -6.56
C ARG A 221 9.19 4.52 -7.98
N ALA A 222 9.52 5.55 -8.73
CA ALA A 222 9.37 5.54 -10.18
C ALA A 222 10.75 5.71 -10.83
N ARG A 223 11.06 4.91 -11.85
CA ARG A 223 12.28 5.04 -12.66
C ARG A 223 12.06 4.46 -14.05
N GLU A 224 12.82 4.96 -15.03
CA GLU A 224 12.86 4.35 -16.35
C GLU A 224 13.63 3.02 -16.29
N GLU A 225 13.01 1.95 -16.78
CA GLU A 225 13.61 0.62 -16.92
C GLU A 225 13.33 0.08 -18.32
N ASP A 226 14.23 -0.78 -18.81
CA ASP A 226 13.97 -1.54 -20.03
C ASP A 226 12.83 -2.54 -19.78
N ASP A 227 11.75 -2.42 -20.53
CA ASP A 227 10.61 -3.34 -20.52
C ASP A 227 10.46 -4.05 -21.88
N TRP A 228 9.55 -5.01 -21.99
CA TRP A 228 9.34 -5.83 -23.19
C TRP A 228 9.01 -5.00 -24.45
N ASP A 229 8.32 -3.87 -24.27
CA ASP A 229 7.96 -2.90 -25.33
C ASP A 229 8.97 -1.74 -25.49
N GLY A 230 10.09 -1.78 -24.75
CA GLY A 230 11.11 -0.74 -24.72
C GLY A 230 11.18 -0.01 -23.38
N PRO A 231 12.00 1.06 -23.27
CA PRO A 231 12.12 1.83 -22.04
C PRO A 231 10.78 2.42 -21.60
N ALA A 232 10.39 2.14 -20.37
CA ALA A 232 9.16 2.62 -19.77
C ALA A 232 9.38 3.03 -18.30
N TRP A 233 8.58 3.99 -17.83
CA TRP A 233 8.56 4.35 -16.42
C TRP A 233 7.86 3.25 -15.62
N GLN A 234 8.64 2.60 -14.77
CA GLN A 234 8.17 1.56 -13.89
C GLN A 234 7.90 2.15 -12.51
N HIS A 235 6.71 1.89 -11.98
CA HIS A 235 6.35 2.21 -10.61
C HIS A 235 6.46 0.96 -9.74
N ARG A 236 6.96 1.16 -8.52
CA ARG A 236 7.08 0.13 -7.48
C ARG A 236 6.58 0.71 -6.18
N CYS A 237 5.66 0.00 -5.52
CA CYS A 237 4.97 0.46 -4.32
C CYS A 237 5.37 -0.40 -3.11
N ALA A 238 5.76 0.24 -2.02
CA ALA A 238 6.12 -0.41 -0.77
C ALA A 238 5.22 0.03 0.39
N ASP A 239 4.02 0.51 0.10
CA ASP A 239 3.07 0.97 1.10
C ASP A 239 2.62 -0.17 2.03
N ASP A 240 2.51 0.14 3.32
CA ASP A 240 2.08 -0.77 4.38
C ASP A 240 1.16 0.01 5.35
N TRP A 241 0.66 -0.65 6.38
CA TRP A 241 -0.22 -0.04 7.38
C TRP A 241 0.44 1.10 8.16
N ASP A 242 1.77 1.16 8.23
CA ASP A 242 2.51 2.20 8.96
C ASP A 242 2.48 3.57 8.27
N ASN A 243 2.18 3.61 6.98
CA ASN A 243 2.01 4.84 6.21
C ASN A 243 0.60 4.99 5.62
N CYS A 244 -0.36 4.16 6.02
CA CYS A 244 -1.77 4.36 5.70
C CYS A 244 -2.31 5.60 6.44
N LEU A 245 -2.79 6.59 5.68
CA LEU A 245 -3.32 7.86 6.19
C LEU A 245 -4.84 7.95 6.14
N ASP A 246 -5.51 6.80 6.14
CA ASP A 246 -6.96 6.75 6.21
C ASP A 246 -7.47 7.36 7.53
N PRO A 247 -8.42 8.31 7.49
CA PRO A 247 -8.77 9.09 8.68
C PRO A 247 -9.43 8.25 9.78
N ASP A 248 -10.26 7.27 9.44
CA ASP A 248 -10.89 6.42 10.47
C ASP A 248 -9.90 5.40 11.04
N PHE A 249 -9.02 4.87 10.20
CA PHE A 249 -7.93 4.00 10.65
C PHE A 249 -6.99 4.74 11.61
N LEU A 250 -6.59 5.97 11.29
CA LEU A 250 -5.74 6.80 12.15
C LEU A 250 -6.43 7.14 13.47
N ARG A 251 -7.74 7.43 13.46
CA ARG A 251 -8.52 7.63 14.70
C ARG A 251 -8.57 6.35 15.54
N ALA A 252 -8.83 5.21 14.91
CA ALA A 252 -8.90 3.91 15.59
C ALA A 252 -7.57 3.49 16.22
N THR A 253 -6.44 3.88 15.60
CA THR A 253 -5.09 3.56 16.10
C THR A 253 -4.49 4.64 17.00
N GLY A 254 -5.20 5.74 17.24
CA GLY A 254 -4.70 6.88 18.02
C GLY A 254 -3.59 7.68 17.33
N ALA A 255 -3.38 7.48 16.03
CA ALA A 255 -2.34 8.12 15.23
C ALA A 255 -2.82 9.41 14.54
N THR A 256 -3.73 10.17 15.18
CA THR A 256 -4.37 11.36 14.58
C THR A 256 -3.41 12.49 14.23
N GLY A 257 -2.20 12.51 14.81
CA GLY A 257 -1.14 13.44 14.41
C GLY A 257 -0.62 13.25 12.98
N LEU A 258 -1.02 12.17 12.30
CA LEU A 258 -0.67 11.89 10.90
C LEU A 258 -1.77 12.29 9.91
N LEU A 259 -2.90 12.85 10.38
CA LEU A 259 -3.99 13.26 9.50
C LEU A 259 -3.50 14.31 8.49
N ALA A 260 -3.85 14.10 7.22
CA ALA A 260 -3.70 15.13 6.19
C ALA A 260 -4.67 16.30 6.45
N PRO A 261 -4.47 17.46 5.79
CA PRO A 261 -5.45 18.55 5.83
C PRO A 261 -6.85 18.08 5.39
N GLU A 262 -7.89 18.66 5.98
CA GLU A 262 -9.29 18.24 5.78
C GLU A 262 -9.69 18.29 4.30
N GLU A 263 -9.20 19.30 3.57
CA GLU A 263 -9.48 19.50 2.15
C GLU A 263 -9.00 18.32 1.29
N VAL A 264 -7.97 17.60 1.73
CA VAL A 264 -7.49 16.38 1.05
C VAL A 264 -8.55 15.29 1.16
N TYR A 265 -9.10 15.08 2.35
CA TYR A 265 -10.08 14.02 2.59
C TYR A 265 -11.45 14.34 1.96
N GLU A 266 -11.84 15.61 1.89
CA GLU A 266 -13.06 16.01 1.19
C GLU A 266 -12.99 15.67 -0.30
N ARG A 267 -11.88 15.99 -0.96
CA ARG A 267 -11.65 15.62 -2.36
C ARG A 267 -11.62 14.11 -2.56
N ASP A 268 -10.99 13.36 -1.65
CA ASP A 268 -10.98 11.90 -1.71
C ASP A 268 -12.38 11.29 -1.62
N ARG A 269 -13.25 11.87 -0.77
CA ARG A 269 -14.66 11.47 -0.69
C ARG A 269 -15.41 11.78 -1.97
N GLU A 270 -15.24 12.97 -2.54
CA GLU A 270 -15.88 13.34 -3.82
C GLU A 270 -15.45 12.42 -4.96
N ASP A 271 -14.17 12.08 -5.05
CA ASP A 271 -13.65 11.17 -6.07
C ASP A 271 -14.26 9.77 -5.95
N TRP A 272 -14.40 9.28 -4.72
CA TRP A 272 -15.05 8.00 -4.44
C TRP A 272 -16.54 8.00 -4.83
N GLU A 273 -17.28 9.04 -4.45
CA GLU A 273 -18.70 9.19 -4.78
C GLU A 273 -18.94 9.26 -6.30
N LYS A 274 -18.05 9.93 -7.05
CA LYS A 274 -18.10 9.98 -8.51
C LYS A 274 -17.92 8.59 -9.14
N ARG A 275 -17.09 7.72 -8.57
CA ARG A 275 -16.92 6.34 -9.06
C ARG A 275 -18.22 5.54 -8.95
N GLY A 276 -18.95 5.65 -7.84
CA GLY A 276 -20.20 4.91 -7.61
C GLY A 276 -21.37 5.35 -8.51
N SER A 277 -21.23 6.49 -9.20
CA SER A 277 -22.24 7.04 -10.12
C SER A 277 -22.09 6.61 -11.59
N ARG A 278 -21.04 5.84 -11.91
CA ARG A 278 -20.76 5.31 -13.25
C ARG A 278 -21.16 3.84 -13.35
#